data_AF-A0A139XBM0-F1
#
_entry.id   AF-A0A139XBM0-F1
#
_cell.length_a   1.000
_cell.length_b   1.000
_cell.length_c   1.000
_cell.angle_alpha   90.00
_cell.angle_beta   90.00
_cell.angle_gamma   90.00
#
_symmetry.space_group_name_H-M   'P 1'
#
loop_
_entity.id
_entity.type
_entity.pdbx_description
1 polymer ?
#
loop_
_entity_poly.entity_id
_entity_poly.type
_entity_poly.pdbx_seq_one_letter_code
_entity_poly.pdbx_strand_id
1 'polypeptide(L)' 'MDAEQIKSLSKTASTLSGQAIALIEKGQYVEGHRLMRQAVEAGRKCRQLIQEPEIERALAQLEQA' A
#
# COMPACT_ATOMS: atom_id res chain seq x y z
N MET A 1 -16.33 2.43 -1.02
CA MET A 1 -15.72 3.35 -0.02
C MET A 1 -14.19 3.41 -0.20
N ASP A 2 -13.69 2.96 -1.36
CA ASP A 2 -12.34 2.42 -1.46
C ASP A 2 -11.37 3.47 -2.02
N ALA A 3 -11.89 4.45 -2.76
CA ALA A 3 -11.09 5.56 -3.29
C ALA A 3 -10.44 6.41 -2.19
N GLU A 4 -11.15 6.69 -1.08
CA GLU A 4 -10.58 7.43 0.05
C GLU A 4 -9.55 6.60 0.81
N GLN A 5 -9.79 5.29 0.97
CA GLN A 5 -8.83 4.37 1.59
C GLN A 5 -7.57 4.20 0.73
N ILE A 6 -7.70 4.03 -0.58
CA ILE A 6 -6.60 3.98 -1.56
C ILE A 6 -5.77 5.25 -1.48
N LYS A 7 -6.42 6.43 -1.46
CA LYS A 7 -5.74 7.72 -1.33
C LYS A 7 -5.00 7.85 0.00
N SER A 8 -5.62 7.41 1.10
CA SER A 8 -5.02 7.40 2.42
C SER A 8 -3.80 6.47 2.49
N LEU A 9 -3.93 5.23 2.02
CA LEU A 9 -2.84 4.25 1.97
C LEU A 9 -1.68 4.72 1.10
N SER A 10 -1.98 5.32 -0.06
CA SER A 10 -0.96 5.89 -0.94
C SER A 10 -0.19 7.04 -0.27
N LYS A 11 -0.90 7.92 0.44
CA LYS A 11 -0.28 9.02 1.21
C LYS A 11 0.58 8.48 2.36
N THR A 12 0.10 7.47 3.07
CA THR A 12 0.85 6.81 4.15
C THR A 12 2.11 6.13 3.61
N ALA A 13 2.02 5.39 2.51
CA ALA A 13 3.18 4.76 1.88
C ALA A 13 4.24 5.80 1.48
N SER A 14 3.83 6.91 0.85
CA SER A 14 4.74 8.00 0.45
C SER A 14 5.41 8.65 1.66
N THR A 15 4.64 8.97 2.70
CA THR A 15 5.15 9.60 3.92
C THR A 15 6.16 8.70 4.64
N LEU A 16 5.83 7.42 4.82
CA LEU A 16 6.71 6.44 5.46
C LEU A 16 7.99 6.22 4.66
N SER A 17 7.90 6.19 3.33
CA SER A 17 9.07 6.05 2.45
C SER A 17 10.01 7.24 2.57
N GLY A 18 9.47 8.47 2.58
CA GLY A 18 10.27 9.68 2.78
C GLY A 18 10.98 9.72 4.13
N GLN A 19 10.27 9.35 5.21
CA GLN A 19 10.87 9.23 6.54
C GLN A 19 11.93 8.13 6.61
N ALA A 20 11.68 6.98 5.98
CA ALA A 20 12.62 5.88 5.91
C ALA A 20 13.94 6.29 5.21
N ILE A 21 13.83 6.97 4.07
CA ILE A 21 14.99 7.50 3.33
C ILE A 21 15.76 8.48 4.20
N ALA A 22 15.08 9.45 4.83
CA ALA A 22 15.74 10.43 5.70
C ALA A 22 16.47 9.80 6.90
N LEU A 23 15.95 8.68 7.44
CA LEU A 23 16.63 7.93 8.51
C LEU A 23 17.85 7.18 7.98
N ILE A 24 17.73 6.54 6.80
CA ILE A 24 18.84 5.83 6.14
C ILE A 24 19.98 6.79 5.81
N GLU A 25 19.69 7.98 5.31
CA GLU A 25 20.67 9.03 5.01
C GLU A 25 21.42 9.51 6.28
N LYS A 26 20.79 9.41 7.45
CA LYS A 26 21.40 9.72 8.75
C LYS A 26 22.15 8.53 9.37
N GLY A 27 22.23 7.40 8.66
CA GLY A 27 22.83 6.16 9.18
C GLY A 27 21.94 5.37 10.13
N GLN A 28 20.69 5.77 10.32
CA GLN A 28 19.70 5.09 11.16
C GLN A 28 19.02 3.97 10.36
N TYR A 29 19.79 2.96 9.98
CA TYR A 29 19.35 1.90 9.06
C TYR A 29 18.25 1.02 9.64
N VAL A 30 18.25 0.75 10.95
CA VAL A 30 17.26 -0.11 11.60
C VAL A 30 15.88 0.54 11.57
N GLU A 31 15.79 1.79 12.03
CA GLU A 31 14.54 2.57 12.03
C GLU A 31 14.07 2.84 10.60
N GLY A 32 15.01 3.21 9.70
CA GLY A 32 14.70 3.43 8.29
C GLY A 32 14.12 2.18 7.63
N HIS A 33 14.74 1.02 7.82
CA HIS A 33 14.24 -0.25 7.28
C HIS A 33 12.88 -0.65 7.89
N ARG A 34 12.64 -0.34 9.17
CA ARG A 34 11.33 -0.55 9.81
C ARG A 34 10.24 0.29 9.12
N LEU A 35 10.49 1.58 8.90
CA LEU A 35 9.52 2.45 8.21
C LEU A 35 9.32 2.03 6.75
N MET A 36 10.38 1.59 6.06
CA MET A 36 10.29 1.10 4.69
C MET A 36 9.38 -0.13 4.58
N ARG A 37 9.46 -1.07 5.54
CA ARG A 37 8.55 -2.22 5.60
C ARG A 37 7.09 -1.79 5.75
N GLN A 38 6.81 -0.82 6.61
CA GLN A 38 5.45 -0.30 6.78
C GLN A 38 4.94 0.39 5.50
N ALA A 39 5.81 1.10 4.77
CA ALA A 39 5.46 1.69 3.48
C ALA A 39 5.08 0.63 2.44
N VAL A 40 5.84 -0.46 2.36
CA VAL A 40 5.57 -1.59 1.46
C VAL A 40 4.24 -2.27 1.81
N GLU A 41 3.94 -2.47 3.09
CA GLU A 41 2.67 -3.03 3.53
C GLU A 41 1.48 -2.14 3.14
N ALA A 42 1.58 -0.82 3.31
CA ALA A 42 0.56 0.11 2.86
C ALA A 42 0.35 0.05 1.34
N GLY A 43 1.44 -0.04 0.56
CA GLY A 43 1.37 -0.22 -0.89
C GLY A 43 0.71 -1.54 -1.31
N ARG A 44 0.96 -2.64 -0.58
CA ARG A 44 0.30 -3.94 -0.82
C ARG A 44 -1.20 -3.87 -0.59
N LYS A 45 -1.63 -3.27 0.53
CA LYS A 45 -3.07 -3.07 0.83
C LYS A 45 -3.74 -2.18 -0.22
N CYS A 46 -3.07 -1.13 -0.66
CA CYS A 46 -3.55 -0.26 -1.73
C CYS A 46 -3.79 -1.05 -3.03
N ARG A 47 -2.82 -1.90 -3.42
CA ARG A 47 -2.96 -2.75 -4.61
C ARG A 47 -4.11 -3.76 -4.50
N GLN A 48 -4.31 -4.36 -3.33
CA GLN A 48 -5.42 -5.28 -3.09
C GLN A 48 -6.78 -4.59 -3.32
N LEU A 49 -6.98 -3.41 -2.73
CA LEU A 49 -8.21 -2.63 -2.91
C LEU A 49 -8.46 -2.21 -4.36
N ILE A 50 -7.39 -1.99 -5.14
CA ILE A 50 -7.52 -1.67 -6.57
C ILE A 50 -7.96 -2.90 -7.38
N GLN A 51 -7.51 -4.09 -6.99
CA GLN A 51 -7.80 -5.35 -7.70
C GLN A 51 -9.13 -5.99 -7.28
N GLU A 52 -9.63 -5.70 -6.08
CA GLU A 52 -10.85 -6.26 -5.53
C GLU A 52 -12.08 -6.12 -6.46
N PRO A 53 -12.35 -4.95 -7.08
CA PRO A 53 -13.44 -4.83 -8.05
C PRO A 53 -13.27 -5.67 -9.32
N GLU A 54 -12.03 -5.93 -9.76
CA GLU A 54 -11.76 -6.79 -10.92
C GLU A 54 -12.05 -8.25 -10.58
N ILE A 55 -11.68 -8.67 -9.36
CA ILE A 55 -11.93 -10.02 -8.85
C ILE A 55 -13.43 -10.26 -8.69
N GLU A 56 -14.17 -9.33 -8.08
CA GLU A 56 -15.62 -9.42 -7.93
C GLU A 56 -16.34 -9.52 -9.28
N ARG A 57 -15.91 -8.74 -10.27
CA ARG A 57 -16.47 -8.81 -11.63
C ARG A 57 -16.21 -10.17 -12.29
N ALA A 58 -15.01 -10.71 -12.14
CA ALA A 58 -14.67 -12.02 -12.69
C ALA A 58 -15.50 -13.14 -12.04
N LEU A 59 -15.69 -13.10 -10.71
CA LEU A 59 -16.51 -14.06 -9.99
C LEU A 59 -17.98 -14.00 -10.43
N ALA A 60 -18.56 -12.81 -10.53
CA ALA A 60 -19.95 -12.64 -10.98
C ALA A 60 -20.21 -13.18 -12.39
N GLN A 61 -19.21 -13.11 -13.29
CA GLN A 61 -19.31 -13.69 -14.64
C GLN A 61 -19.30 -15.22 -14.62
N LEU A 62 -18.53 -15.83 -13.71
CA LEU A 62 -18.47 -17.29 -13.56
C LEU A 62 -19.76 -17.84 -12.93
N GLU A 63 -20.39 -17.12 -12.01
CA GLU A 63 -21.64 -17.54 -11.37
C GLU A 63 -22.87 -17.50 -12.30
N GLN A 64 -22.79 -16.77 -13.42
CA GLN A 64 -23.86 -16.68 -14.42
C GLN A 64 -23.72 -17.69 -15.58
N ALA A 65 -22.67 -18.52 -15.58
CA ALA A 65 -22.38 -19.52 -16.61
C ALA A 65 -22.82 -20.94 -16.18
#